data_AF-A0A6H1UBR1-F1
#
_entry.id   AF-A0A6H1UBR1-F1
#
_cell.length_a   1.000
_cell.length_b   1.000
_cell.length_c   1.000
_cell.angle_alpha   90.00
_cell.angle_beta   90.00
_cell.angle_gamma   90.00
#
_symmetry.space_group_name_H-M   'P 1'
#
loop_
_entity.id
_entity.type
_entity.pdbx_description
1 polymer ?
#
loop_
_entity_poly.entity_id
_entity_poly.type
_entity_poly.pdbx_seq_one_letter_code
_entity_poly.pdbx_strand_id
1 'polypeptide(L)'
;MKLDFEKYTKVESGYLMIPRPREELKKYLDIYDRFCGVIYMLAKVGGDSDKFIISTEAKNTVHIRAALSEFVGIEEYIKETYPNLPKINYRIYKSLNPIFHMIKLLRNYNIHLSHSTLQKKSMMVKTLVDESQEFEIQVDYISNLSVSELRRLSSARDYSDTQLEKMVEFFNKEQHEFGVTTLFMKAALDYSEQIEKILMLHECKPNYG
;
A
#
# COMPACT_ATOMS: atom_id res chain seq x y z
N MET A 1 -16.13 3.09 13.39
CA MET A 1 -14.78 2.47 13.47
C MET A 1 -13.81 3.43 14.15
N LYS A 2 -12.78 2.99 14.88
CA LYS A 2 -11.79 3.89 15.50
C LYS A 2 -10.52 3.87 14.66
N LEU A 3 -10.27 4.93 13.88
CA LEU A 3 -9.02 5.14 13.15
C LEU A 3 -8.10 6.02 14.00
N ASP A 4 -6.80 5.78 13.90
CA ASP A 4 -5.76 6.56 14.56
C ASP A 4 -5.04 7.43 13.52
N PHE A 5 -5.31 8.73 13.59
CA PHE A 5 -4.70 9.72 12.70
C PHE A 5 -3.40 10.31 13.27
N GLU A 6 -2.96 9.87 14.46
CA GLU A 6 -1.66 10.24 15.02
C GLU A 6 -0.60 9.19 14.67
N LYS A 7 -0.99 7.91 14.73
CA LYS A 7 -0.12 6.76 14.45
C LYS A 7 -0.56 6.03 13.17
N TYR A 8 0.01 6.45 12.05
CA TYR A 8 -0.27 5.93 10.72
C TYR A 8 1.03 5.75 9.92
N THR A 9 0.92 5.13 8.74
CA THR A 9 2.06 5.01 7.82
C THR A 9 2.50 6.39 7.33
N LYS A 10 3.73 6.78 7.67
CA LYS A 10 4.36 8.03 7.24
C LYS A 10 5.46 7.77 6.23
N VAL A 11 5.55 8.63 5.23
CA VAL A 11 6.59 8.60 4.21
C VAL A 11 7.66 9.62 4.59
N GLU A 12 8.74 9.14 5.20
CA GLU A 12 9.84 10.00 5.67
C GLU A 12 11.00 10.07 4.67
N SER A 13 11.13 9.05 3.81
CA SER A 13 12.18 8.95 2.81
C SER A 13 11.76 8.06 1.63
N GLY A 14 12.42 8.27 0.49
CA GLY A 14 12.32 7.39 -0.68
C GLY A 14 13.33 6.25 -0.65
N TYR A 15 13.21 5.32 -1.60
CA TYR A 15 14.06 4.15 -1.70
C TYR A 15 14.96 4.20 -2.94
N LEU A 16 16.28 4.17 -2.75
CA LEU A 16 17.23 4.03 -3.86
C LEU A 16 17.24 2.60 -4.41
N MET A 17 17.07 1.62 -3.54
CA MET A 17 16.99 0.19 -3.84
C MET A 17 15.63 -0.35 -3.43
N ILE A 18 15.09 -1.31 -4.16
CA ILE A 18 13.79 -1.92 -3.84
C ILE A 18 13.83 -2.47 -2.40
N PRO A 19 12.96 -1.98 -1.49
CA PRO A 19 12.98 -2.41 -0.11
C PRO A 19 12.48 -3.86 0.01
N ARG A 20 12.78 -4.50 1.13
CA ARG A 20 12.32 -5.87 1.41
C ARG A 20 11.40 -5.89 2.63
N PRO A 21 10.40 -6.78 2.67
CA PRO A 21 9.60 -7.02 3.87
C PRO A 21 10.49 -7.49 5.03
N ARG A 22 9.94 -7.55 6.25
CA ARG A 22 10.67 -8.06 7.42
C ARG A 22 11.29 -9.43 7.13
N GLU A 23 12.58 -9.55 7.40
CA GLU A 23 13.40 -10.72 7.03
C GLU A 23 12.94 -11.98 7.79
N GLU A 24 12.42 -11.82 8.99
CA GLU A 24 11.95 -12.91 9.83
C GLU A 24 10.70 -13.59 9.27
N LEU A 25 9.94 -12.92 8.39
CA LEU A 25 8.87 -13.53 7.62
C LEU A 25 9.36 -14.59 6.63
N LYS A 26 10.67 -14.70 6.34
CA LYS A 26 11.21 -15.80 5.54
C LYS A 26 10.95 -17.18 6.16
N LYS A 27 10.60 -17.26 7.44
CA LYS A 27 10.09 -18.49 8.09
C LYS A 27 8.70 -18.90 7.56
N TYR A 28 7.98 -17.95 6.97
CA TYR A 28 6.64 -18.06 6.39
C TYR A 28 6.68 -17.63 4.92
N LEU A 29 7.40 -18.39 4.10
CA LEU A 29 7.75 -18.02 2.72
C LEU A 29 6.55 -17.54 1.89
N ASP A 30 5.41 -18.23 1.96
CA ASP A 30 4.22 -17.83 1.21
C ASP A 30 3.71 -16.43 1.58
N ILE A 31 3.83 -16.01 2.85
CA ILE A 31 3.47 -14.65 3.29
C ILE A 31 4.52 -13.65 2.82
N TYR A 32 5.80 -14.00 2.99
CA TYR A 32 6.91 -13.14 2.57
C TYR A 32 6.86 -12.84 1.07
N ASP A 33 6.60 -13.86 0.25
CA ASP A 33 6.54 -13.75 -1.21
C ASP A 33 5.37 -12.87 -1.66
N ARG A 34 4.24 -12.90 -0.95
CA ARG A 34 3.11 -12.00 -1.24
C ARG A 34 3.47 -10.54 -0.96
N PHE A 35 4.13 -10.24 0.16
CA PHE A 35 4.64 -8.89 0.42
C PHE A 35 5.69 -8.47 -0.63
N CYS A 36 6.58 -9.38 -1.02
CA CYS A 36 7.51 -9.13 -2.13
C CYS A 36 6.77 -8.86 -3.44
N GLY A 37 5.68 -9.58 -3.71
CA GLY A 37 4.81 -9.38 -4.87
C GLY A 37 4.22 -7.97 -4.92
N VAL A 38 3.70 -7.48 -3.79
CA VAL A 38 3.21 -6.09 -3.67
C VAL A 38 4.34 -5.10 -4.02
N ILE A 39 5.49 -5.22 -3.37
CA ILE A 39 6.61 -4.29 -3.55
C ILE A 39 7.16 -4.36 -4.98
N TYR A 40 7.27 -5.57 -5.55
CA TYR A 40 7.75 -5.79 -6.90
C TYR A 40 6.85 -5.11 -7.93
N MET A 41 5.53 -5.27 -7.81
CA MET A 41 4.58 -4.62 -8.73
C MET A 41 4.68 -3.10 -8.63
N LEU A 42 4.83 -2.54 -7.42
CA LEU A 42 5.02 -1.11 -7.22
C LEU A 42 6.33 -0.60 -7.82
N ALA A 43 7.41 -1.40 -7.74
CA ALA A 43 8.71 -1.04 -8.33
C ALA A 43 8.71 -1.06 -9.86
N LYS A 44 7.68 -1.64 -10.49
CA LYS A 44 7.47 -1.61 -11.95
C LYS A 44 6.58 -0.45 -12.42
N VAL A 45 6.03 0.33 -11.50
CA VAL A 45 5.33 1.58 -11.81
C VAL A 45 6.36 2.66 -12.10
N GLY A 46 6.15 3.41 -13.19
CA GLY A 46 7.13 4.36 -13.69
C GLY A 46 8.05 3.75 -14.75
N GLY A 47 8.91 4.57 -15.35
CA GLY A 47 9.70 4.21 -16.53
C GLY A 47 8.85 3.94 -17.77
N ASP A 48 9.49 3.84 -18.94
CA ASP A 48 8.79 3.55 -20.18
C ASP A 48 8.27 2.11 -20.23
N SER A 49 7.35 1.84 -21.14
CA SER A 49 6.95 0.47 -21.43
C SER A 49 8.05 -0.20 -22.25
N ASP A 50 8.69 -1.23 -21.70
CA ASP A 50 9.70 -2.03 -22.42
C ASP A 50 9.10 -2.84 -23.58
N LYS A 51 7.77 -2.80 -23.76
CA LYS A 51 7.04 -3.56 -24.77
C LYS A 51 6.09 -2.67 -25.55
N PHE A 52 6.18 -2.72 -26.87
CA PHE A 52 5.27 -2.03 -27.79
C PHE A 52 3.79 -2.47 -27.67
N ILE A 53 3.49 -3.53 -26.91
CA ILE A 53 2.13 -4.10 -26.80
C ILE A 53 1.22 -3.27 -25.88
N ILE A 54 1.80 -2.45 -25.00
CA ILE A 54 1.05 -1.76 -23.95
C ILE A 54 1.61 -0.35 -23.74
N SER A 55 0.72 0.62 -23.56
CA SER A 55 1.12 1.99 -23.21
C SER A 55 1.69 2.05 -21.80
N THR A 56 2.55 3.02 -21.52
CA THR A 56 3.10 3.27 -20.18
C THR A 56 1.99 3.47 -19.13
N GLU A 57 0.92 4.19 -19.49
CA GLU A 57 -0.23 4.40 -18.62
C GLU A 57 -0.92 3.08 -18.26
N ALA A 58 -1.27 2.26 -19.26
CA ALA A 58 -1.91 0.98 -19.04
C ALA A 58 -1.01 0.02 -18.23
N LYS A 59 0.31 0.01 -18.50
CA LYS A 59 1.30 -0.73 -17.71
C LYS A 59 1.25 -0.33 -16.24
N ASN A 60 1.36 0.97 -15.96
CA ASN A 60 1.34 1.49 -14.58
C ASN A 60 0.03 1.16 -13.87
N THR A 61 -1.11 1.32 -14.55
CA THR A 61 -2.41 1.00 -14.00
C THR A 61 -2.54 -0.48 -13.65
N VAL A 62 -2.08 -1.40 -14.52
CA VAL A 62 -2.12 -2.84 -14.24
C VAL A 62 -1.26 -3.20 -13.03
N HIS A 63 -0.04 -2.65 -12.94
CA HIS A 63 0.85 -2.90 -11.81
C HIS A 63 0.28 -2.35 -10.48
N ILE A 64 -0.30 -1.15 -10.47
CA ILE A 64 -0.97 -0.63 -9.27
C ILE A 64 -2.14 -1.53 -8.88
N ARG A 65 -3.00 -1.94 -9.82
CA ARG A 65 -4.13 -2.83 -9.50
C ARG A 65 -3.67 -4.17 -8.95
N ALA A 66 -2.60 -4.73 -9.52
CA ALA A 66 -2.00 -5.97 -9.02
C ALA A 66 -1.48 -5.78 -7.59
N ALA A 67 -0.72 -4.71 -7.34
CA ALA A 67 -0.20 -4.41 -6.00
C ALA A 67 -1.32 -4.22 -4.96
N LEU A 68 -2.36 -3.45 -5.28
CA LEU A 68 -3.51 -3.23 -4.40
C LEU A 68 -4.28 -4.52 -4.12
N SER A 69 -4.44 -5.38 -5.15
CA SER A 69 -5.13 -6.66 -5.02
C SER A 69 -4.35 -7.62 -4.14
N GLU A 70 -3.04 -7.73 -4.36
CA GLU A 70 -2.17 -8.58 -3.56
C GLU A 70 -2.08 -8.10 -2.10
N PHE A 71 -1.96 -6.78 -1.88
CA PHE A 71 -1.93 -6.20 -0.54
C PHE A 71 -3.17 -6.56 0.28
N VAL A 72 -4.36 -6.43 -0.32
CA VAL A 72 -5.61 -6.81 0.34
C VAL A 72 -5.74 -8.33 0.47
N GLY A 73 -5.28 -9.09 -0.53
CA GLY A 73 -5.32 -10.56 -0.55
C GLY A 73 -4.48 -11.23 0.54
N ILE A 74 -3.45 -10.56 1.08
CA ILE A 74 -2.65 -11.07 2.20
C ILE A 74 -3.56 -11.40 3.41
N GLU A 75 -4.57 -10.58 3.72
CA GLU A 75 -5.45 -10.85 4.86
C GLU A 75 -6.33 -12.10 4.62
N GLU A 76 -6.70 -12.36 3.36
CA GLU A 76 -7.47 -13.54 2.97
C GLU A 76 -6.62 -14.80 3.07
N TYR A 77 -5.37 -14.73 2.57
CA TYR A 77 -4.42 -15.83 2.69
C TYR A 77 -4.12 -16.17 4.16
N ILE A 78 -3.92 -15.17 5.02
CA ILE A 78 -3.70 -15.40 6.46
C ILE A 78 -4.93 -16.04 7.10
N LYS A 79 -6.14 -15.57 6.76
CA LYS A 79 -7.40 -16.13 7.27
C LYS A 79 -7.53 -17.62 6.96
N GLU A 80 -7.12 -18.05 5.78
CA GLU A 80 -7.22 -19.45 5.34
C GLU A 80 -6.11 -20.32 5.95
N THR A 81 -4.88 -19.81 5.96
CA THR A 81 -3.69 -20.57 6.40
C THR A 81 -3.57 -20.64 7.93
N TYR A 82 -4.05 -19.62 8.63
CA TYR A 82 -3.97 -19.48 10.09
C TYR A 82 -5.36 -19.20 10.69
N PRO A 83 -6.31 -20.16 10.61
CA PRO A 83 -7.71 -19.93 10.98
C PRO A 83 -7.91 -19.59 12.47
N ASN A 84 -6.97 -20.01 13.33
CA ASN A 84 -6.99 -19.76 14.76
C ASN A 84 -6.48 -18.35 15.13
N LEU A 85 -5.93 -17.61 14.17
CA LEU A 85 -5.38 -16.29 14.44
C LEU A 85 -6.51 -15.27 14.65
N PRO A 86 -6.49 -14.44 15.71
CA PRO A 86 -7.53 -13.45 15.94
C PRO A 86 -7.63 -12.45 14.78
N LYS A 87 -8.82 -12.34 14.18
CA LYS A 87 -9.10 -11.45 13.03
C LYS A 87 -8.74 -9.99 13.26
N ILE A 88 -8.79 -9.53 14.51
CA ILE A 88 -8.42 -8.17 14.93
C ILE A 88 -6.95 -7.86 14.66
N ASN A 89 -6.10 -8.89 14.61
CA ASN A 89 -4.66 -8.72 14.49
C ASN A 89 -4.23 -8.48 13.05
N TYR A 90 -4.84 -9.14 12.06
CA TYR A 90 -4.34 -9.12 10.68
C TYR A 90 -5.27 -8.44 9.67
N ARG A 91 -6.57 -8.28 9.95
CA ARG A 91 -7.50 -7.69 8.97
C ARG A 91 -7.29 -6.19 8.86
N ILE A 92 -7.22 -5.70 7.62
CA ILE A 92 -7.08 -4.27 7.30
C ILE A 92 -8.22 -3.46 7.91
N TYR A 93 -9.47 -3.93 7.80
CA TYR A 93 -10.64 -3.25 8.39
C TYR A 93 -10.62 -3.18 9.93
N LYS A 94 -9.73 -3.92 10.58
CA LYS A 94 -9.55 -3.92 12.03
C LYS A 94 -8.31 -3.15 12.46
N SER A 95 -7.47 -2.74 11.50
CA SER A 95 -6.35 -1.85 11.74
C SER A 95 -6.85 -0.47 12.21
N LEU A 96 -5.98 0.25 12.89
CA LEU A 96 -6.20 1.66 13.20
C LEU A 96 -5.59 2.57 12.13
N ASN A 97 -4.73 2.03 11.25
CA ASN A 97 -3.93 2.81 10.31
C ASN A 97 -4.76 3.28 9.09
N PRO A 98 -5.11 4.58 8.98
CA PRO A 98 -5.95 5.10 7.91
C PRO A 98 -5.40 4.84 6.50
N ILE A 99 -4.08 4.72 6.33
CA ILE A 99 -3.47 4.44 5.02
C ILE A 99 -3.84 3.03 4.53
N PHE A 100 -3.89 2.03 5.42
CA PHE A 100 -4.29 0.66 5.03
C PHE A 100 -5.75 0.63 4.57
N HIS A 101 -6.61 1.38 5.27
CA HIS A 101 -8.00 1.54 4.87
C HIS A 101 -8.13 2.22 3.51
N MET A 102 -7.35 3.27 3.25
CA MET A 102 -7.30 3.93 1.95
C MET A 102 -6.85 2.99 0.83
N ILE A 103 -5.79 2.22 1.03
CA ILE A 103 -5.33 1.20 0.06
C ILE A 103 -6.47 0.22 -0.28
N LYS A 104 -7.20 -0.24 0.73
CA LYS A 104 -8.34 -1.14 0.53
C LYS A 104 -9.52 -0.48 -0.22
N LEU A 105 -9.82 0.79 0.09
CA LEU A 105 -10.82 1.56 -0.65
C LEU A 105 -10.38 1.78 -2.11
N LEU A 106 -9.10 2.07 -2.34
CA LEU A 106 -8.54 2.25 -3.69
C LEU A 106 -8.59 0.98 -4.52
N ARG A 107 -8.36 -0.19 -3.91
CA ARG A 107 -8.58 -1.49 -4.57
C ARG A 107 -10.02 -1.58 -5.10
N ASN A 108 -11.00 -1.25 -4.27
CA ASN A 108 -12.41 -1.32 -4.66
C ASN A 108 -12.79 -0.23 -5.66
N TYR A 109 -12.25 0.98 -5.51
CA TYR A 109 -12.40 2.07 -6.48
C TYR A 109 -11.94 1.62 -7.87
N ASN A 110 -10.71 1.10 -7.96
CA ASN A 110 -10.08 0.66 -9.20
C ASN A 110 -10.77 -0.51 -9.90
N ILE A 111 -11.50 -1.34 -9.15
CA ILE A 111 -12.19 -2.51 -9.67
C ILE A 111 -13.66 -2.19 -10.01
N HIS A 112 -14.32 -1.34 -9.22
CA HIS A 112 -15.78 -1.21 -9.26
C HIS A 112 -16.30 0.16 -9.69
N LEU A 113 -15.49 1.23 -9.64
CA LEU A 113 -15.99 2.58 -9.85
C LEU A 113 -15.28 3.33 -10.98
N SER A 114 -13.96 3.47 -10.89
CA SER A 114 -13.15 4.22 -11.86
C SER A 114 -11.67 3.84 -11.68
N HIS A 115 -10.81 4.26 -12.60
CA HIS A 115 -9.37 4.04 -12.47
C HIS A 115 -8.70 5.27 -11.85
N SER A 116 -7.78 5.02 -10.90
CA SER A 116 -6.92 6.05 -10.34
C SER A 116 -6.07 6.66 -11.45
N THR A 117 -6.19 7.98 -11.62
CA THR A 117 -5.39 8.74 -12.59
C THR A 117 -4.08 9.12 -11.93
N LEU A 118 -2.98 8.62 -12.49
CA LEU A 118 -1.64 9.00 -12.06
C LEU A 118 -1.22 10.28 -12.78
N GLN A 119 -0.80 11.27 -12.00
CA GLN A 119 -0.11 12.46 -12.48
C GLN A 119 1.30 12.48 -11.92
N LYS A 120 2.19 13.21 -12.59
CA LYS A 120 3.58 13.37 -12.18
C LYS A 120 3.81 14.75 -11.59
N LYS A 121 4.69 14.83 -10.61
CA LYS A 121 5.25 16.09 -10.14
C LYS A 121 6.76 15.99 -9.99
N SER A 122 7.45 17.08 -10.30
CA SER A 122 8.86 17.26 -9.95
C SER A 122 9.03 17.45 -8.45
N MET A 123 10.10 16.90 -7.91
CA MET A 123 10.57 17.21 -6.56
C MET A 123 12.10 17.17 -6.49
N MET A 124 12.69 18.03 -5.66
CA MET A 124 14.11 18.00 -5.35
C MET A 124 14.36 17.08 -4.16
N VAL A 125 15.35 16.21 -4.27
CA VAL A 125 15.73 15.26 -3.21
C VAL A 125 17.22 15.30 -2.94
N LYS A 126 17.60 14.91 -1.73
CA LYS A 126 18.98 14.70 -1.31
C LYS A 126 19.19 13.24 -0.94
N THR A 127 20.40 12.74 -1.14
CA THR A 127 20.77 11.43 -0.60
C THR A 127 21.10 11.55 0.88
N LEU A 128 20.93 10.47 1.64
CA LEU A 128 21.33 10.43 3.05
C LEU A 128 22.85 10.32 3.25
N VAL A 129 23.60 10.05 2.18
CA VAL A 129 25.06 9.84 2.23
C VAL A 129 25.82 11.09 1.81
N ASP A 130 25.28 11.82 0.82
CA ASP A 130 25.78 13.10 0.35
C ASP A 130 24.63 14.12 0.34
N GLU A 131 24.58 14.94 1.39
CA GLU A 131 23.58 16.02 1.55
C GLU A 131 23.90 17.26 0.71
N SER A 132 25.06 17.30 0.05
CA SER A 132 25.49 18.45 -0.74
C SER A 132 24.88 18.47 -2.14
N GLN A 133 24.49 17.31 -2.66
CA GLN A 133 23.90 17.17 -4.00
C GLN A 133 22.38 17.05 -3.93
N GLU A 134 21.71 17.90 -4.71
CA GLU A 134 20.27 17.85 -4.93
C GLU A 134 19.98 17.28 -6.32
N PHE A 135 19.01 16.38 -6.38
CA PHE A 135 18.57 15.73 -7.61
C PHE A 135 17.10 16.05 -7.85
N GLU A 136 16.74 16.40 -9.07
CA GLU A 136 15.35 16.47 -9.46
C GLU A 136 14.86 15.07 -9.83
N ILE A 137 13.76 14.64 -9.23
CA ILE A 137 13.07 13.40 -9.60
C ILE A 137 11.62 13.68 -9.94
N GLN A 138 11.02 12.77 -10.72
CA GLN A 138 9.58 12.78 -11.00
C GLN A 138 8.92 11.70 -10.15
N VAL A 139 7.87 12.07 -9.42
CA VAL A 139 7.07 11.12 -8.64
C VAL A 139 5.62 11.11 -9.09
N ASP A 140 5.04 9.91 -9.15
CA ASP A 140 3.63 9.71 -9.48
C ASP A 140 2.75 9.92 -8.24
N TYR A 141 1.59 10.55 -8.41
CA TYR A 141 0.54 10.70 -7.40
C TYR A 141 -0.85 10.49 -8.01
N ILE A 142 -1.82 10.06 -7.20
CA ILE A 142 -3.22 9.92 -7.62
C ILE A 142 -3.91 11.28 -7.49
N SER A 143 -4.35 11.85 -8.61
CA SER A 143 -4.91 13.21 -8.66
C SER A 143 -6.43 13.29 -8.56
N ASN A 144 -7.14 12.18 -8.81
CA ASN A 144 -8.60 12.16 -8.93
C ASN A 144 -9.31 11.57 -7.71
N LEU A 145 -8.74 11.71 -6.51
CA LEU A 145 -9.40 11.21 -5.30
C LEU A 145 -10.36 12.25 -4.72
N SER A 146 -11.64 11.91 -4.73
CA SER A 146 -12.69 12.70 -4.09
C SER A 146 -13.47 11.89 -3.07
N VAL A 147 -13.84 12.54 -1.96
CA VAL A 147 -14.67 11.93 -0.91
C VAL A 147 -16.02 11.49 -1.46
N SER A 148 -16.62 12.29 -2.35
CA SER A 148 -17.92 12.00 -2.97
C SER A 148 -17.90 10.72 -3.79
N GLU A 149 -16.82 10.44 -4.53
CA GLU A 149 -16.69 9.19 -5.26
C GLU A 149 -16.41 8.00 -4.35
N LEU A 150 -15.55 8.16 -3.34
CA LEU A 150 -15.28 7.08 -2.37
C LEU A 150 -16.55 6.65 -1.64
N ARG A 151 -17.46 7.58 -1.30
CA ARG A 151 -18.77 7.27 -0.69
C ARG A 151 -19.64 6.35 -1.54
N ARG A 152 -19.48 6.35 -2.86
CA ARG A 152 -20.26 5.48 -3.76
C ARG A 152 -19.87 4.02 -3.63
N LEU A 153 -18.71 3.72 -3.03
CA LEU A 153 -18.26 2.35 -2.78
C LEU A 153 -19.07 1.72 -1.64
N SER A 154 -19.56 0.50 -1.85
CA SER A 154 -20.19 -0.29 -0.79
C SER A 154 -19.26 -0.46 0.42
N SER A 155 -17.96 -0.58 0.16
CA SER A 155 -16.90 -0.69 1.17
C SER A 155 -16.67 0.57 2.01
N ALA A 156 -17.21 1.72 1.60
CA ALA A 156 -17.09 2.99 2.31
C ALA A 156 -18.21 3.22 3.35
N ARG A 157 -19.24 2.36 3.38
CA ARG A 157 -20.40 2.50 4.29
C ARG A 157 -20.06 2.44 5.78
N ASP A 158 -18.91 1.85 6.12
CA ASP A 158 -18.46 1.69 7.51
C ASP A 158 -17.71 2.92 8.08
N TYR A 159 -17.51 3.95 7.25
CA TYR A 159 -16.81 5.19 7.63
C TYR A 159 -17.79 6.36 7.67
N SER A 160 -17.64 7.23 8.66
CA SER A 160 -18.32 8.52 8.62
C SER A 160 -17.69 9.45 7.57
N ASP A 161 -18.45 10.46 7.16
CA ASP A 161 -17.99 11.50 6.25
C ASP A 161 -16.67 12.15 6.70
N THR A 162 -16.61 12.54 7.98
CA THR A 162 -15.40 13.11 8.58
C THR A 162 -14.22 12.13 8.56
N GLN A 163 -14.47 10.83 8.67
CA GLN A 163 -13.41 9.83 8.56
C GLN A 163 -12.89 9.70 7.14
N LEU A 164 -13.79 9.69 6.14
CA LEU A 164 -13.39 9.66 4.73
C LEU A 164 -12.59 10.91 4.36
N GLU A 165 -13.02 12.10 4.81
CA GLU A 165 -12.31 13.36 4.59
C GLU A 165 -10.90 13.32 5.16
N LYS A 166 -10.74 12.95 6.43
CA LYS A 166 -9.42 12.81 7.05
C LYS A 166 -8.57 11.74 6.38
N MET A 167 -9.14 10.61 5.99
CA MET A 167 -8.38 9.59 5.28
C MET A 167 -7.85 10.09 3.93
N VAL A 168 -8.66 10.83 3.17
CA VAL A 168 -8.23 11.47 1.91
C VAL A 168 -7.16 12.53 2.16
N GLU A 169 -7.35 13.38 3.18
CA GLU A 169 -6.38 14.41 3.57
C GLU A 169 -5.01 13.81 3.89
N PHE A 170 -4.97 12.83 4.78
CA PHE A 170 -3.73 12.18 5.21
C PHE A 170 -3.10 11.37 4.08
N PHE A 171 -3.91 10.68 3.27
CA PHE A 171 -3.42 10.00 2.08
C PHE A 171 -2.77 10.98 1.10
N ASN A 172 -3.43 12.09 0.80
CA ASN A 172 -2.94 13.13 -0.09
C ASN A 172 -1.64 13.74 0.41
N LYS A 173 -1.56 14.04 1.71
CA LYS A 173 -0.34 14.51 2.33
C LYS A 173 0.82 13.52 2.11
N GLU A 174 0.65 12.26 2.52
CA GLU A 174 1.76 11.30 2.50
C GLU A 174 2.15 10.85 1.08
N GLN A 175 1.19 10.76 0.13
CA GLN A 175 1.55 10.46 -1.26
C GLN A 175 2.35 11.60 -1.91
N HIS A 176 2.22 12.82 -1.40
CA HIS A 176 2.97 13.96 -1.91
C HIS A 176 4.37 14.09 -1.30
N GLU A 177 4.74 13.33 -0.27
CA GLU A 177 6.12 13.34 0.24
C GLU A 177 7.11 12.70 -0.75
N PHE A 178 6.84 11.48 -1.23
CA PHE A 178 7.70 10.76 -2.19
C PHE A 178 6.94 9.97 -3.27
N GLY A 179 5.70 10.35 -3.55
CA GLY A 179 4.85 9.65 -4.52
C GLY A 179 4.04 8.50 -3.92
N VAL A 180 3.00 8.12 -4.66
CA VAL A 180 2.03 7.10 -4.23
C VAL A 180 2.64 5.69 -4.20
N THR A 181 3.60 5.40 -5.08
CA THR A 181 4.30 4.11 -5.11
C THR A 181 5.11 3.90 -3.84
N THR A 182 5.85 4.92 -3.40
CA THR A 182 6.60 4.92 -2.14
C THR A 182 5.67 4.77 -0.94
N LEU A 183 4.53 5.48 -0.92
CA LEU A 183 3.52 5.33 0.14
C LEU A 183 3.01 3.89 0.24
N PHE A 184 2.66 3.28 -0.89
CA PHE A 184 2.19 1.90 -0.92
C PHE A 184 3.27 0.89 -0.51
N MET A 185 4.53 1.11 -0.93
CA MET A 185 5.65 0.27 -0.48
C MET A 185 5.83 0.37 1.02
N LYS A 186 5.86 1.59 1.58
CA LYS A 186 5.98 1.80 3.02
C LYS A 186 4.83 1.15 3.78
N ALA A 187 3.60 1.26 3.28
CA ALA A 187 2.45 0.59 3.87
C ALA A 187 2.59 -0.95 3.85
N ALA A 188 3.13 -1.52 2.78
CA ALA A 188 3.43 -2.96 2.70
C ALA A 188 4.49 -3.37 3.73
N LEU A 189 5.54 -2.56 3.91
CA LEU A 189 6.57 -2.81 4.94
C LEU A 189 5.99 -2.75 6.35
N ASP A 190 5.20 -1.72 6.66
CA ASP A 190 4.54 -1.57 7.96
C ASP A 190 3.58 -2.72 8.24
N TYR A 191 2.83 -3.15 7.24
CA TYR A 191 1.94 -4.29 7.36
C TYR A 191 2.72 -5.59 7.55
N SER A 192 3.85 -5.76 6.86
CA SER A 192 4.73 -6.92 7.04
C SER A 192 5.27 -7.01 8.46
N GLU A 193 5.65 -5.89 9.07
CA GLU A 193 6.08 -5.83 10.47
C GLU A 193 4.95 -6.17 11.44
N GLN A 194 3.74 -5.68 11.18
CA GLN A 194 2.59 -6.04 11.98
C GLN A 194 2.35 -7.56 11.93
N ILE A 195 2.33 -8.15 10.73
CA ILE A 195 2.09 -9.59 10.54
C ILE A 195 3.20 -10.44 11.17
N GLU A 196 4.45 -10.04 11.00
CA GLU A 196 5.62 -10.70 11.59
C GLU A 196 5.50 -10.83 13.11
N LYS A 197 5.25 -9.72 13.81
CA LYS A 197 5.03 -9.71 15.26
C LYS A 197 3.89 -10.64 15.67
N ILE A 198 2.79 -10.63 14.91
CA ILE A 198 1.61 -11.45 15.22
C ILE A 198 1.91 -12.94 15.10
N LEU A 199 2.59 -13.35 14.02
CA LEU A 199 2.91 -14.76 13.78
C LEU A 199 3.92 -15.30 14.80
N MET A 200 4.89 -14.47 15.20
CA MET A 200 5.83 -14.83 16.26
C MET A 200 5.16 -14.98 17.62
N LEU A 201 4.27 -14.05 18.00
CA LEU A 201 3.58 -14.08 19.29
C LEU A 201 2.71 -15.33 19.49
N HIS A 202 2.22 -15.92 18.40
CA HIS A 202 1.31 -17.06 18.44
C HIS A 202 1.97 -18.39 18.04
N GLU A 203 3.30 -18.42 17.86
CA GLU A 203 4.08 -19.58 17.38
C GLU A 203 3.37 -20.34 16.25
N CYS A 204 2.75 -19.60 15.33
CA CYS A 204 1.80 -20.16 14.40
C CYS A 204 2.49 -21.12 13.44
N LYS A 205 2.00 -22.35 13.34
CA LYS A 205 2.36 -23.27 12.25
C LYS A 205 1.30 -23.17 11.15
N PRO A 206 1.70 -23.08 9.87
CA PRO A 206 0.76 -23.10 8.76
C PRO A 206 -0.06 -24.40 8.80
N ASN A 207 -1.38 -24.29 8.59
CA ASN A 207 -2.25 -25.44 8.47
C ASN A 207 -2.29 -25.88 7.00
N TYR A 208 -1.36 -26.74 6.60
CA TYR A 208 -1.48 -27.46 5.33
C TYR A 208 -2.44 -28.63 5.59
N GLY A 209 -3.71 -28.42 5.26
CA GLY A 209 -4.75 -29.45 5.38
C GLY A 209 -4.45 -30.70 4.57
#